data_AF-A0ABD7JQT6-F1
#
_entry.id   AF-A0ABD7JQT6-F1
#
_cell.length_a   1.000
_cell.length_b   1.000
_cell.length_c   1.000
_cell.angle_alpha   90.00
_cell.angle_beta   90.00
_cell.angle_gamma   90.00
#
_symmetry.space_group_name_H-M   'P 1'
#
loop_
_entity.id
_entity.type
_entity.pdbx_description
1 polymer ?
#
loop_
_entity_poly.entity_id
_entity_poly.type
_entity_poly.pdbx_seq_one_letter_code
_entity_poly.pdbx_strand_id
1 'polypeptide(L)'
;MLASEKYASDIRKAGYIIPPDGAIRLDGVIYPLEIEGDIHLKIGSPQKQDKDFQVFFITQVNGKQTYVAFVLDKNLNLLYTSYSQDNAEGIREAVSIPQSEESRLLKRVQNEIDGFMKKMYQTLYD
;
A
#
# COMPACT_ATOMS: atom_id res chain seq x y z
N MET A 1 11.48 -21.93 -7.69
CA MET A 1 10.41 -21.24 -6.95
C MET A 1 10.67 -19.76 -7.03
N LEU A 2 9.64 -18.97 -7.35
CA LEU A 2 9.72 -17.51 -7.30
C LEU A 2 9.97 -17.09 -5.84
N ALA A 3 10.74 -16.03 -5.61
CA ALA A 3 11.11 -15.59 -4.26
C ALA A 3 9.89 -15.26 -3.39
N SER A 4 8.76 -14.86 -3.99
CA SER A 4 7.50 -14.55 -3.30
C SER A 4 6.86 -15.75 -2.61
N GLU A 5 6.89 -16.95 -3.21
CA GLU A 5 6.38 -18.18 -2.57
C GLU A 5 7.19 -18.56 -1.32
N LYS A 6 8.49 -18.25 -1.33
CA LYS A 6 9.40 -18.57 -0.21
C LYS A 6 8.98 -17.85 1.07
N TYR A 7 8.44 -16.64 0.96
CA TYR A 7 8.12 -15.78 2.11
C TYR A 7 6.61 -15.73 2.42
N ALA A 8 5.74 -16.30 1.58
CA ALA A 8 4.29 -16.24 1.74
C ALA A 8 3.79 -16.79 3.08
N SER A 9 4.35 -17.91 3.55
CA SER A 9 3.98 -18.49 4.85
C SER A 9 4.33 -17.55 6.01
N ASP A 10 5.51 -16.95 5.97
CA ASP A 10 5.99 -16.09 7.06
C ASP A 10 5.28 -14.73 7.07
N ILE A 11 4.92 -14.19 5.89
CA ILE A 11 4.06 -13.00 5.78
C ILE A 11 2.69 -13.24 6.45
N ARG A 12 2.07 -14.41 6.21
CA ARG A 12 0.80 -14.77 6.86
C ARG A 12 0.96 -15.00 8.37
N LYS A 13 2.04 -15.64 8.82
CA LYS A 13 2.34 -15.79 10.27
C LYS A 13 2.54 -14.44 10.96
N ALA A 14 3.12 -13.47 10.26
CA ALA A 14 3.23 -12.10 10.73
C ALA A 14 1.88 -11.35 10.74
N GLY A 15 0.78 -11.99 10.33
CA GLY A 15 -0.59 -11.47 10.42
C GLY A 15 -1.04 -10.65 9.20
N TYR A 16 -0.32 -10.71 8.08
CA TYR A 16 -0.65 -9.96 6.88
C TYR A 16 -1.45 -10.78 5.87
N ILE A 17 -2.29 -10.08 5.09
CA ILE A 17 -3.12 -10.69 4.05
C ILE A 17 -2.40 -10.58 2.71
N ILE A 18 -2.20 -11.73 2.08
CA ILE A 18 -1.64 -11.86 0.73
C ILE A 18 -2.47 -12.86 -0.09
N PRO A 19 -2.43 -12.81 -1.42
CA PRO A 19 -3.18 -13.74 -2.27
C PRO A 19 -2.87 -15.22 -1.95
N PRO A 20 -3.77 -16.16 -2.28
CA PRO A 20 -3.51 -17.59 -2.13
C PRO A 20 -2.32 -18.04 -2.99
N ASP A 21 -1.65 -19.13 -2.60
CA ASP A 21 -0.39 -19.59 -3.22
C ASP A 21 -0.51 -19.83 -4.73
N GLY A 22 -1.68 -20.26 -5.21
CA GLY A 22 -1.97 -20.43 -6.63
C GLY A 22 -1.92 -19.12 -7.44
N ALA A 23 -2.34 -17.99 -6.85
CA ALA A 23 -2.27 -16.67 -7.47
C ALA A 23 -0.83 -16.12 -7.47
N ILE A 24 -0.10 -16.33 -6.37
CA ILE A 24 1.33 -15.95 -6.27
C ILE A 24 2.18 -16.73 -7.29
N ARG A 25 1.85 -17.99 -7.55
CA ARG A 25 2.54 -18.85 -8.53
C ARG A 25 2.33 -18.43 -9.98
N LEU A 26 1.15 -17.91 -10.30
CA LEU A 26 0.82 -17.44 -11.65
C LEU A 26 1.54 -16.13 -11.98
N ASP A 27 1.59 -15.20 -11.03
CA ASP A 27 2.11 -13.85 -11.27
C ASP A 27 3.52 -13.61 -10.70
N GLY A 28 4.04 -14.50 -9.85
CA GLY A 28 5.34 -14.37 -9.20
C GLY A 28 5.47 -13.21 -8.21
N VAL A 29 4.42 -12.40 -8.06
CA VAL A 29 4.38 -11.17 -7.28
C VAL A 29 3.18 -11.23 -6.32
N ILE A 30 3.32 -10.60 -5.16
CA ILE A 30 2.23 -10.45 -4.20
C ILE A 30 1.40 -9.24 -4.64
N TYR A 31 0.20 -9.47 -5.18
CA TYR A 31 -0.67 -8.40 -5.67
C TYR A 31 -2.14 -8.55 -5.24
N PRO A 32 -2.73 -7.55 -4.55
CA PRO A 32 -2.03 -6.54 -3.74
C PRO A 32 -1.45 -7.18 -2.46
N LEU A 33 -0.32 -6.66 -1.97
CA LEU A 33 0.08 -6.86 -0.57
C LEU A 33 -0.80 -5.95 0.29
N GLU A 34 -1.50 -6.51 1.26
CA GLU A 34 -2.33 -5.74 2.18
C GLU A 34 -1.64 -5.62 3.54
N ILE A 35 -1.43 -4.37 3.99
CA ILE A 35 -0.92 -4.05 5.32
C ILE A 35 -2.09 -3.55 6.16
N GLU A 36 -2.45 -4.35 7.16
CA GLU A 36 -3.40 -3.96 8.19
C GLU A 36 -2.69 -3.18 9.30
N GLY A 37 -3.22 -2.00 9.62
CA GLY A 37 -2.65 -1.07 10.59
C GLY A 37 -3.64 0.06 10.93
N ASP A 38 -3.14 1.23 11.30
CA ASP A 38 -3.96 2.43 11.51
C ASP A 38 -4.63 2.91 10.20
N ILE A 39 -4.04 2.54 9.07
CA ILE A 39 -4.62 2.69 7.74
C ILE A 39 -4.43 1.37 6.98
N HIS A 40 -5.52 0.86 6.41
CA HIS A 40 -5.45 -0.30 5.53
C HIS A 40 -4.80 0.08 4.19
N LEU A 41 -3.59 -0.41 3.95
CA LEU A 41 -2.84 -0.12 2.73
C LEU A 41 -2.91 -1.31 1.78
N LYS A 42 -3.13 -1.02 0.49
CA LYS A 42 -2.95 -1.97 -0.62
C LYS A 42 -1.75 -1.54 -1.44
N ILE A 43 -0.71 -2.37 -1.45
CA ILE A 43 0.52 -2.13 -2.18
C ILE A 43 0.45 -2.90 -3.50
N GLY A 44 0.51 -2.16 -4.60
CA GLY A 44 0.57 -2.71 -5.93
C GLY A 44 1.96 -3.24 -6.27
N SER A 45 2.05 -4.06 -7.31
CA SER A 45 3.32 -4.57 -7.82
C SER A 45 4.22 -3.41 -8.24
N PRO A 46 5.53 -3.49 -8.02
CA PRO A 46 6.47 -2.53 -8.59
C PRO A 46 6.27 -2.43 -10.11
N GLN A 47 6.40 -1.22 -10.67
CA GLN A 47 6.32 -1.07 -12.13
C GLN A 47 7.54 -1.70 -12.82
N LYS A 48 7.50 -1.87 -14.15
CA LYS A 48 8.47 -2.60 -15.01
C LYS A 48 9.98 -2.37 -14.79
N GLN A 49 10.41 -1.44 -13.93
CA GLN A 49 11.80 -1.16 -13.58
C GLN A 49 12.08 -1.16 -12.07
N ASP A 50 11.12 -1.56 -11.23
CA ASP A 50 11.19 -1.56 -9.76
C ASP A 50 11.59 -0.20 -9.14
N LYS A 51 11.40 0.90 -9.88
CA LYS A 51 11.75 2.25 -9.44
C LYS A 51 10.68 2.85 -8.53
N ASP A 52 9.45 2.44 -8.73
CA ASP A 52 8.30 2.92 -8.00
C ASP A 52 7.26 1.81 -7.78
N PHE A 53 6.37 2.06 -6.83
CA PHE A 53 5.23 1.21 -6.54
C PHE A 53 4.03 2.07 -6.14
N GLN A 54 2.83 1.50 -6.31
CA GLN A 54 1.58 2.17 -6.02
C GLN A 54 1.07 1.77 -4.64
N VAL A 55 0.61 2.74 -3.86
CA VAL A 55 -0.05 2.52 -2.57
C VAL A 55 -1.45 3.10 -2.64
N PHE A 56 -2.45 2.26 -2.41
CA PHE A 56 -3.85 2.64 -2.37
C PHE A 56 -4.39 2.51 -0.95
N PHE A 57 -5.17 3.49 -0.52
CA PHE A 57 -5.88 3.43 0.75
C PHE A 57 -7.10 4.35 0.72
N ILE A 58 -8.00 4.12 1.66
CA ILE A 58 -9.19 4.95 1.88
C ILE A 58 -9.01 5.69 3.19
N THR A 59 -9.29 6.99 3.19
CA THR A 59 -9.26 7.82 4.39
C THR A 59 -10.43 8.80 4.42
N GLN A 60 -10.46 9.69 5.39
CA GLN A 60 -11.39 10.81 5.43
C GLN A 60 -10.64 12.13 5.33
N VAL A 61 -11.03 12.97 4.37
CA VAL A 61 -10.54 14.35 4.23
C VAL A 61 -11.77 15.26 4.24
N ASN A 62 -11.78 16.26 5.12
CA ASN A 62 -12.91 17.17 5.31
C ASN A 62 -14.25 16.44 5.56
N GLY A 63 -14.20 15.35 6.33
CA GLY A 63 -15.38 14.53 6.66
C GLY A 63 -15.93 13.68 5.51
N LYS A 64 -15.25 13.62 4.36
CA LYS A 64 -15.64 12.79 3.21
C LYS A 64 -14.67 11.63 2.99
N GLN A 65 -15.22 10.47 2.67
CA GLN A 65 -14.44 9.32 2.23
C GLN A 65 -13.63 9.71 1.00
N THR A 66 -12.32 9.49 1.06
CA THR A 66 -11.35 9.87 0.04
C THR A 66 -10.54 8.65 -0.35
N TYR A 67 -10.55 8.34 -1.64
CA TYR A 67 -9.70 7.33 -2.25
C TYR A 67 -8.37 7.95 -2.61
N VAL A 68 -7.29 7.39 -2.11
CA VAL A 68 -5.94 7.90 -2.30
C VAL A 68 -5.12 6.90 -3.07
N ALA A 69 -4.39 7.37 -4.09
CA ALA A 69 -3.32 6.61 -4.72
C ALA A 69 -2.02 7.42 -4.68
N PHE A 70 -1.01 6.85 -4.03
CA PHE A 70 0.35 7.37 -4.02
C PHE A 70 1.24 6.52 -4.92
N VAL A 71 2.14 7.16 -5.64
CA VAL A 71 3.27 6.52 -6.29
C VAL A 71 4.51 6.90 -5.52
N LEU A 72 5.19 5.91 -4.94
CA LEU A 72 6.38 6.11 -4.11
C LEU A 72 7.61 5.55 -4.79
N ASP A 73 8.76 6.20 -4.62
CA ASP A 73 10.06 5.61 -4.98
C ASP A 73 10.51 4.56 -3.94
N LYS A 74 11.62 3.88 -4.22
CA LYS A 74 12.22 2.89 -3.31
C LYS A 74 12.61 3.41 -1.92
N ASN A 75 12.77 4.73 -1.75
CA ASN A 75 13.07 5.38 -0.48
C ASN A 75 11.80 5.94 0.18
N LEU A 76 10.62 5.54 -0.31
CA LEU A 76 9.30 5.98 0.14
C LEU A 76 9.05 7.48 -0.08
N ASN A 77 9.76 8.11 -1.02
CA ASN A 77 9.47 9.49 -1.41
C ASN A 77 8.29 9.53 -2.38
N LEU A 78 7.44 10.53 -2.21
CA LEU A 78 6.27 10.75 -3.05
C LEU A 78 6.67 11.25 -4.44
N LEU A 79 6.28 10.52 -5.48
CA LEU A 79 6.47 10.91 -6.88
C LEU A 79 5.20 11.50 -7.47
N TYR A 80 4.05 10.87 -7.21
CA TYR A 80 2.75 11.29 -7.71
C TYR A 80 1.64 10.99 -6.70
N THR A 81 0.60 11.82 -6.71
CA THR A 81 -0.61 11.62 -5.92
C THR A 81 -1.86 11.78 -6.76
N SER A 82 -2.90 11.05 -6.36
CA SER A 82 -4.25 11.32 -6.81
C SER A 82 -5.21 11.10 -5.66
N TYR A 83 -6.23 11.96 -5.63
CA TYR A 83 -7.29 11.94 -4.64
C TYR A 83 -8.61 11.96 -5.37
N SER A 84 -9.54 11.13 -4.94
CA SER A 84 -10.91 11.20 -5.43
C SER A 84 -11.92 11.00 -4.32
N GLN A 85 -13.08 11.62 -4.49
CA GLN A 85 -14.21 11.52 -3.59
C GLN A 85 -15.47 11.28 -4.43
N ASP A 86 -16.45 10.61 -3.85
CA ASP A 86 -17.75 10.48 -4.49
C ASP A 86 -18.55 11.77 -4.23
N ASN A 87 -19.16 12.33 -5.28
CA ASN A 87 -20.01 13.51 -5.19
C ASN A 87 -21.41 13.14 -4.63
N ALA A 88 -22.31 14.12 -4.52
CA ALA A 88 -23.65 13.88 -3.97
C ALA A 88 -24.50 12.88 -4.79
N GLU A 89 -24.14 12.67 -6.06
CA GLU A 89 -24.80 11.73 -6.98
C GLU A 89 -24.10 10.36 -7.00
N GLY A 90 -23.04 10.17 -6.20
CA GLY A 90 -22.25 8.94 -6.13
C GLY A 90 -21.22 8.78 -7.25
N ILE A 91 -20.94 9.84 -8.02
CA ILE A 91 -19.94 9.83 -9.09
C ILE A 91 -18.57 10.14 -8.50
N ARG A 92 -17.56 9.34 -8.87
CA ARG A 92 -16.17 9.53 -8.42
C ARG A 92 -15.49 10.65 -9.20
N GLU A 93 -15.02 11.67 -8.49
CA GLU A 93 -14.37 12.83 -9.07
C GLU A 93 -13.01 13.09 -8.42
N ALA A 94 -12.06 13.61 -9.22
CA ALA A 94 -10.77 14.03 -8.70
C ALA A 94 -10.92 15.27 -7.81
N VAL A 95 -10.21 15.27 -6.69
CA VAL A 95 -10.18 16.40 -5.75
C VAL A 95 -8.75 16.82 -5.44
N SER A 96 -8.57 18.03 -4.95
CA SER A 96 -7.31 18.48 -4.36
C SER A 96 -7.43 18.52 -2.85
N ILE A 97 -6.33 18.21 -2.15
CA ILE A 97 -6.24 18.31 -0.69
C ILE A 97 -5.13 19.30 -0.31
N PRO A 98 -5.15 19.90 0.89
CA PRO A 98 -4.07 20.74 1.36
C PRO A 98 -2.73 19.99 1.43
N GLN A 99 -1.62 20.65 1.10
CA GLN A 99 -0.28 20.04 1.17
C GLN A 99 0.08 19.53 2.57
N SER A 100 -0.40 20.19 3.62
CA SER A 100 -0.23 19.74 5.01
C SER A 100 -0.92 18.40 5.26
N GLU A 101 -2.07 18.17 4.62
CA GLU A 101 -2.82 16.92 4.72
C GLU A 101 -2.14 15.81 3.92
N GLU A 102 -1.66 16.10 2.70
CA GLU A 102 -0.83 15.16 1.91
C GLU A 102 0.41 14.72 2.69
N SER A 103 1.13 15.67 3.30
CA SER A 103 2.31 15.38 4.12
C SER A 103 1.98 14.53 5.35
N ARG A 104 0.83 14.79 5.99
CA ARG A 104 0.33 13.99 7.12
C ARG A 104 0.02 12.56 6.70
N LEU A 105 -0.65 12.37 5.56
CA LEU A 105 -0.98 11.06 5.01
C LEU A 105 0.27 10.29 4.60
N LEU A 106 1.21 10.94 3.90
CA LEU A 106 2.49 10.34 3.50
C LEU A 106 3.26 9.81 4.72
N LYS A 107 3.37 10.59 5.79
CA LYS A 107 4.06 10.17 7.01
C LYS A 107 3.42 8.93 7.64
N ARG A 108 2.10 8.81 7.59
CA ARG A 108 1.41 7.60 8.11
C ARG A 108 1.69 6.39 7.22
N VAL A 109 1.60 6.55 5.89
CA VAL A 109 1.95 5.47 4.93
C VAL A 109 3.38 4.99 5.15
N GLN A 110 4.33 5.91 5.30
CA GLN A 110 5.73 5.58 5.58
C GLN A 110 5.88 4.79 6.89
N ASN A 111 5.22 5.23 7.97
CA ASN A 111 5.25 4.53 9.26
C ASN A 111 4.69 3.11 9.18
N GLU A 112 3.59 2.89 8.44
CA GLU A 112 2.98 1.56 8.25
C GLU A 112 3.93 0.63 7.50
N ILE A 113 4.53 1.11 6.40
CA ILE A 113 5.49 0.34 5.61
C ILE A 113 6.74 0.02 6.44
N ASP A 114 7.28 0.99 7.17
CA ASP A 114 8.43 0.77 8.06
C ASP A 114 8.13 -0.24 9.16
N GLY A 115 6.93 -0.18 9.75
CA GLY A 115 6.45 -1.15 10.74
C GLY A 115 6.35 -2.56 10.16
N PHE A 116 5.77 -2.68 8.97
CA PHE A 116 5.70 -3.93 8.22
C PHE A 116 7.10 -4.52 7.97
N MET A 117 8.03 -3.72 7.44
CA MET A 117 9.39 -4.17 7.13
C MET A 117 10.14 -4.66 8.37
N LYS A 118 9.99 -3.97 9.51
CA LYS A 118 10.57 -4.38 10.78
C LYS A 118 10.00 -5.71 11.27
N LYS A 119 8.67 -5.87 11.25
CA LYS A 119 8.01 -7.10 11.69
C LYS A 119 8.38 -8.30 10.81
N MET A 120 8.44 -8.07 9.49
CA MET A 120 8.87 -9.09 8.54
C MET A 120 10.32 -9.49 8.76
N TYR A 121 11.22 -8.52 8.98
CA TYR A 121 12.62 -8.80 9.28
C TYR A 121 12.75 -9.66 10.54
N GLN A 122 12.08 -9.28 11.63
CA GLN A 122 12.06 -10.08 12.87
C GLN A 122 11.55 -11.49 12.61
N THR A 123 10.42 -11.64 11.90
CA THR A 123 9.82 -12.97 11.65
C THR A 123 10.72 -13.88 10.80
N LEU A 124 11.56 -13.32 9.93
CA LEU A 124 12.41 -14.09 9.01
C LEU A 124 13.78 -14.43 9.58
N TYR A 125 14.25 -13.68 10.58
CA TYR A 125 15.63 -13.74 11.06
C TYR A 125 15.77 -13.93 12.58
N ASP A 126 14.69 -13.80 13.36
CA ASP A 126 14.62 -14.11 14.80
C ASP A 126 13.83 -15.41 15.04
#